data_AF-A0AAW9S7P0-F1
#
_entry.id   AF-A0AAW9S7P0-F1
#
_cell.length_a   1.000
_cell.length_b   1.000
_cell.length_c   1.000
_cell.angle_alpha   90.00
_cell.angle_beta   90.00
_cell.angle_gamma   90.00
#
_symmetry.space_group_name_H-M   'P 1'
#
loop_
_entity.id
_entity.type
_entity.pdbx_description
1 polymer ?
#
loop_
_entity_poly.entity_id
_entity_poly.type
_entity_poly.pdbx_seq_one_letter_code
_entity_poly.pdbx_strand_id
1 'polypeptide(L)'
;MALFATNELLLIRHAPADHGGRLCGRTDVPACLPEAGTTALRSLLAEVRQIRVSPALRCVQTARALWPGLAPIPDPRLWEQDFGTMDGRPVDSLPDLGPMSRETLARQAYPGGESFVQMAARVLPALADLPEGPVAVVAHAGTVRAALGHALGDIAAGLTFEVAPLSLTRLRRHAGGWSIVQTNRAGDEFCCRTFRRVAARPPRSGGAAGAGDAGLPGPGRARDPRARGGALALTGDPVLPEALVRALLQRIGRDAEGAWDLRASFPVGGGAGMSTAALVAIAREAGVPEGLAEACLAVEGATDPLMLPAPDAVLWAPRQARVLENVAPPPRAEVVGGFFGPPLRTDPADLAFPDVADLVAAWRGAPGLAEAAGIASESARRCTALRGPSDDPTEALAAAPGAPGHARAHTGSARALIFAPGAVPEGLFEPMAEAGLTGLCHFTTGGRG
;
A
#
# COMPACT_ATOMS: atom_id res chain seq x y z
N MET A 1 4.09 17.08 23.24
CA MET A 1 5.06 17.98 22.56
C MET A 1 4.54 18.30 21.17
N ALA A 2 5.00 19.36 20.51
CA ALA A 2 4.63 19.61 19.11
C ALA A 2 5.08 18.42 18.25
N LEU A 3 4.16 17.87 17.45
CA LEU A 3 4.41 16.74 16.52
C LEU A 3 5.50 17.06 15.49
N PHE A 4 5.73 18.35 15.21
CA PHE A 4 6.75 18.81 14.27
C PHE A 4 7.68 19.85 14.90
N ALA A 5 8.97 19.72 14.62
CA ALA A 5 9.93 20.78 14.93
C ALA A 5 9.67 22.01 14.05
N THR A 6 9.98 23.21 14.56
CA THR A 6 9.78 24.48 13.84
C THR A 6 10.63 24.60 12.58
N ASN A 7 11.63 23.75 12.36
CA ASN A 7 12.44 23.76 11.14
C ASN A 7 12.05 22.66 10.13
N GLU A 8 10.89 22.01 10.29
CA GLU A 8 10.43 20.97 9.37
C GLU A 8 9.65 21.50 8.16
N LEU A 9 9.91 20.91 7.00
CA LEU A 9 9.12 21.03 5.77
C LEU A 9 8.31 19.75 5.60
N LEU A 10 6.99 19.90 5.45
CA LEU A 10 6.05 18.80 5.30
C LEU A 10 5.60 18.74 3.83
N LEU A 11 6.29 17.95 3.02
CA LEU A 11 6.03 17.83 1.59
C LEU A 11 4.96 16.76 1.35
N ILE A 12 3.87 17.15 0.69
CA ILE A 12 2.70 16.31 0.45
C ILE A 12 2.44 16.22 -1.05
N ARG A 13 2.38 15.00 -1.58
CA ARG A 13 1.89 14.79 -2.94
C ARG A 13 0.37 14.90 -2.96
N HIS A 14 -0.17 15.64 -3.93
CA HIS A 14 -1.60 15.75 -4.17
C HIS A 14 -2.31 14.38 -4.21
N ALA A 15 -3.62 14.37 -3.97
CA ALA A 15 -4.46 13.17 -4.10
C ALA A 15 -4.46 12.63 -5.53
N PRO A 16 -4.85 11.37 -5.79
CA PRO A 16 -4.85 10.82 -7.15
C PRO A 16 -5.50 11.79 -8.14
N ALA A 17 -4.87 12.04 -9.29
CA ALA A 17 -5.41 12.95 -10.29
C ALA A 17 -6.40 12.20 -11.20
N ASP A 18 -7.49 12.86 -11.61
CA ASP A 18 -8.38 12.34 -12.65
C ASP A 18 -7.79 12.65 -14.04
N HIS A 19 -6.76 11.89 -14.40
CA HIS A 19 -5.99 12.13 -15.62
C HIS A 19 -6.39 11.20 -16.79
N GLY A 20 -7.32 10.26 -16.59
CA GLY A 20 -7.77 9.34 -17.64
C GLY A 20 -6.65 8.57 -18.35
N GLY A 21 -5.58 8.19 -17.62
CA GLY A 21 -4.42 7.49 -18.20
C GLY A 21 -3.43 8.38 -18.97
N ARG A 22 -3.53 9.71 -18.85
CA ARG A 22 -2.64 10.67 -19.51
C ARG A 22 -1.48 11.11 -18.62
N LEU A 23 -0.38 11.52 -19.25
CA LEU A 23 0.73 12.21 -18.61
C LEU A 23 0.33 13.65 -18.29
N CYS A 24 0.36 14.05 -17.02
CA CYS A 24 -0.06 15.40 -16.60
C CYS A 24 1.05 16.10 -15.84
N GLY A 25 1.72 17.03 -16.53
CA GLY A 25 2.60 18.02 -15.92
C GLY A 25 1.81 19.32 -15.75
N ARG A 26 1.76 20.11 -16.83
CA ARG A 26 1.01 21.36 -16.99
C ARG A 26 -0.47 21.17 -17.27
N THR A 27 -0.89 20.04 -17.83
CA THR A 27 -2.32 19.73 -17.98
C THR A 27 -2.97 19.75 -16.60
N ASP A 28 -3.96 20.62 -16.46
CA ASP A 28 -4.62 20.86 -15.19
C ASP A 28 -5.90 20.03 -15.08
N VAL A 29 -5.87 19.07 -14.17
CA VAL A 29 -6.91 18.06 -13.98
C VAL A 29 -7.34 18.05 -12.52
N PRO A 30 -8.59 17.66 -12.23
CA PRO A 30 -9.06 17.60 -10.86
C PRO A 30 -8.40 16.45 -10.08
N ALA A 31 -8.46 16.54 -8.76
CA ALA A 31 -8.12 15.46 -7.84
C ALA A 31 -9.33 14.57 -7.57
N CYS A 32 -9.11 13.27 -7.53
CA CYS A 32 -9.95 12.30 -6.87
C CYS A 32 -9.63 12.32 -5.36
N LEU A 33 -10.60 12.70 -4.54
CA LEU A 33 -10.42 12.90 -3.09
C LEU A 33 -11.03 11.72 -2.32
N PRO A 34 -10.29 10.61 -2.10
CA PRO A 34 -10.78 9.53 -1.25
C PRO A 34 -10.89 10.03 0.20
N GLU A 35 -12.06 9.84 0.81
CA GLU A 35 -12.35 10.32 2.17
C GLU A 35 -11.39 9.74 3.20
N ALA A 36 -11.15 8.43 3.14
CA ALA A 36 -10.29 7.73 4.09
C ALA A 36 -8.84 8.23 4.05
N GLY A 37 -8.20 8.25 2.87
CA GLY A 37 -6.83 8.74 2.72
C GLY A 37 -6.68 10.23 3.07
N THR A 38 -7.70 11.04 2.76
CA THR A 38 -7.70 12.47 3.14
C THR A 38 -7.81 12.63 4.66
N THR A 39 -8.67 11.85 5.31
CA THR A 39 -8.86 11.88 6.76
C THR A 39 -7.62 11.40 7.51
N ALA A 40 -7.03 10.31 7.06
CA ALA A 40 -5.81 9.74 7.65
C ALA A 40 -4.61 10.69 7.50
N LEU A 41 -4.45 11.36 6.35
CA LEU A 41 -3.39 12.34 6.21
C LEU A 41 -3.66 13.60 7.06
N ARG A 42 -4.93 14.05 7.15
CA ARG A 42 -5.32 15.20 7.97
C ARG A 42 -5.01 15.01 9.46
N SER A 43 -5.17 13.81 10.00
CA SER A 43 -4.86 13.54 11.42
C SER A 43 -3.38 13.74 11.75
N LEU A 44 -2.49 13.50 10.79
CA LEU A 44 -1.05 13.72 10.93
C LEU A 44 -0.67 15.21 10.88
N LEU A 45 -1.57 16.08 10.40
CA LEU A 45 -1.24 17.46 10.01
C LEU A 45 -1.94 18.53 10.89
N ALA A 46 -2.43 18.13 12.06
CA ALA A 46 -3.25 18.97 12.93
C ALA A 46 -2.56 20.28 13.39
N GLU A 47 -1.24 20.29 13.49
CA GLU A 47 -0.46 21.46 13.95
C GLU A 47 -0.05 22.43 12.84
N VAL A 48 -0.33 22.10 11.57
CA VAL A 48 0.03 22.95 10.43
C VAL A 48 -0.83 24.20 10.40
N ARG A 49 -0.19 25.36 10.36
CA ARG A 49 -0.86 26.68 10.27
C ARG A 49 -0.57 27.43 8.99
N GLN A 50 0.35 26.93 8.17
CA GLN A 50 0.72 27.55 6.89
C GLN A 50 0.83 26.48 5.81
N ILE A 51 0.16 26.74 4.69
CA ILE A 51 0.12 25.83 3.55
C ILE A 51 0.61 26.61 2.33
N ARG A 52 1.64 26.08 1.70
CA ARG A 52 2.07 26.45 0.35
C ARG A 52 1.57 25.39 -0.61
N VAL A 53 1.09 25.82 -1.78
CA VAL A 53 0.46 24.90 -2.72
C VAL A 53 0.91 25.19 -4.13
N SER A 54 1.10 24.14 -4.93
CA SER A 54 1.16 24.32 -6.37
C SER A 54 -0.18 24.83 -6.90
N PRO A 55 -0.23 25.78 -7.84
CA PRO A 55 -1.50 26.31 -8.33
C PRO A 55 -2.31 25.32 -9.19
N ALA A 56 -1.77 24.13 -9.50
CA ALA A 56 -2.53 23.07 -10.18
C ALA A 56 -3.79 22.69 -9.38
N LEU A 57 -4.92 22.54 -10.07
CA LEU A 57 -6.23 22.25 -9.51
C LEU A 57 -6.20 21.06 -8.55
N ARG A 58 -5.57 19.94 -8.96
CA ARG A 58 -5.38 18.75 -8.11
C ARG A 58 -4.69 19.05 -6.77
N CYS A 59 -3.71 19.95 -6.75
CA CYS A 59 -3.01 20.34 -5.52
C CYS A 59 -3.88 21.25 -4.65
N VAL A 60 -4.54 22.24 -5.26
CA VAL A 60 -5.44 23.17 -4.56
C VAL A 60 -6.63 22.43 -3.95
N GLN A 61 -7.25 21.52 -4.68
CA GLN A 61 -8.35 20.68 -4.19
C GLN A 61 -7.90 19.78 -3.03
N THR A 62 -6.72 19.15 -3.16
CA THR A 62 -6.15 18.35 -2.06
C THR A 62 -5.90 19.20 -0.81
N ALA A 63 -5.30 20.38 -0.96
CA ALA A 63 -5.03 21.27 0.17
C ALA A 63 -6.32 21.72 0.87
N ARG A 64 -7.36 22.08 0.12
CA ARG A 64 -8.68 22.44 0.67
C ARG A 64 -9.34 21.28 1.41
N ALA A 65 -9.16 20.05 0.93
CA ALA A 65 -9.71 18.86 1.58
C ALA A 65 -8.99 18.52 2.88
N LEU A 66 -7.66 18.69 2.91
CA LEU A 66 -6.84 18.45 4.11
C LEU A 66 -7.05 19.55 5.18
N TRP A 67 -7.21 20.81 4.77
CA TRP A 67 -7.42 21.94 5.68
C TRP A 67 -8.58 22.84 5.25
N PRO A 68 -9.85 22.47 5.55
CA PRO A 68 -11.01 23.27 5.19
C PRO A 68 -11.01 24.70 5.78
N GLY A 69 -10.31 24.91 6.89
CA GLY A 69 -10.24 26.19 7.60
C GLY A 69 -9.00 27.04 7.31
N LEU A 70 -8.07 26.58 6.46
CA LEU A 70 -6.85 27.32 6.14
C LEU A 70 -6.76 27.59 4.64
N ALA A 71 -6.58 28.86 4.27
CA ALA A 71 -6.40 29.25 2.88
C ALA A 71 -4.98 28.88 2.40
N PRO A 72 -4.82 28.01 1.39
CA PRO A 72 -3.49 27.68 0.89
C PRO A 72 -2.94 28.82 0.03
N ILE A 73 -1.64 29.10 0.17
CA ILE A 73 -0.95 30.17 -0.54
C ILE A 73 -0.28 29.59 -1.79
N PRO A 74 -0.72 29.94 -3.00
CA PRO A 74 -0.18 29.38 -4.23
C PRO A 74 1.24 29.89 -4.50
N ASP A 75 2.13 29.00 -4.94
CA ASP A 75 3.45 29.33 -5.47
C ASP A 75 3.64 28.65 -6.85
N PRO A 76 3.65 29.41 -7.95
CA PRO A 76 3.83 28.87 -9.30
C PRO A 76 5.10 28.04 -9.49
N ARG A 77 6.15 28.30 -8.69
CA ARG A 77 7.41 27.56 -8.73
C ARG A 77 7.27 26.12 -8.24
N LEU A 78 6.16 25.75 -7.60
CA LEU A 78 5.87 24.40 -7.12
C LEU A 78 5.14 23.51 -8.13
N TRP A 79 4.84 23.99 -9.34
CA TRP A 79 4.21 23.17 -10.38
C TRP A 79 5.06 21.95 -10.76
N GLU A 80 4.40 20.86 -11.16
CA GLU A 80 5.04 19.66 -11.72
C GLU A 80 5.92 19.99 -12.93
N GLN A 81 6.80 19.06 -13.28
CA GLN A 81 7.59 19.10 -14.51
C GLN A 81 6.71 19.38 -15.73
N ASP A 82 7.13 20.33 -16.56
CA ASP A 82 6.57 20.58 -17.86
C ASP A 82 6.99 19.49 -18.85
N PHE A 83 6.04 18.65 -19.28
CA PHE A 83 6.32 17.60 -20.26
C PHE A 83 6.19 18.09 -21.71
N GLY A 84 6.02 19.40 -21.93
CA GLY A 84 6.01 20.03 -23.24
C GLY A 84 4.99 19.39 -24.17
N THR A 85 5.43 19.04 -25.37
CA THR A 85 4.63 18.36 -26.41
C THR A 85 4.01 17.02 -26.00
N MET A 86 4.48 16.40 -24.91
CA MET A 86 3.95 15.13 -24.39
C MET A 86 2.91 15.31 -23.29
N ASP A 87 2.74 16.52 -22.76
CA ASP A 87 1.74 16.80 -21.75
C ASP A 87 0.32 16.53 -22.29
N GLY A 88 -0.54 15.89 -21.49
CA GLY A 88 -1.90 15.51 -21.86
C GLY A 88 -2.00 14.28 -22.78
N ARG A 89 -0.88 13.67 -23.19
CA ARG A 89 -0.90 12.45 -24.01
C ARG A 89 -1.14 11.19 -23.17
N PRO A 90 -1.82 10.15 -23.71
CA PRO A 90 -1.92 8.85 -23.05
C PRO A 90 -0.52 8.30 -22.72
N VAL A 91 -0.33 7.75 -21.53
CA VAL A 91 0.96 7.19 -21.08
C VAL A 91 1.42 6.07 -22.02
N ASP A 92 0.50 5.27 -22.54
CA ASP A 92 0.79 4.17 -23.48
C ASP A 92 1.25 4.65 -24.87
N SER A 93 1.11 5.96 -25.15
CA SER A 93 1.57 6.59 -26.41
C SER A 93 2.92 7.29 -26.27
N LEU A 94 3.51 7.29 -25.07
CA LEU A 94 4.81 7.91 -24.85
C LEU A 94 5.91 7.08 -25.56
N PRO A 95 6.96 7.73 -26.12
CA PRO A 95 8.05 7.01 -26.73
C PRO A 95 8.81 6.20 -25.69
N ASP A 96 9.21 4.97 -26.05
CA ASP A 96 10.18 4.22 -25.26
C ASP A 96 11.55 4.91 -25.38
N LEU A 97 11.99 5.54 -24.29
CA LEU A 97 13.29 6.20 -24.23
C LEU A 97 14.45 5.20 -24.19
N GLY A 98 14.16 3.90 -23.96
CA GLY A 98 15.17 2.88 -23.78
C GLY A 98 15.88 2.97 -22.42
N PRO A 99 16.85 2.08 -22.16
CA PRO A 99 17.64 2.12 -20.94
C PRO A 99 18.52 3.38 -20.93
N MET A 100 18.46 4.14 -19.84
CA MET A 100 19.30 5.31 -19.61
C MET A 100 19.86 5.25 -18.20
N SER A 101 21.03 5.85 -17.99
CA SER A 101 21.48 6.14 -16.63
C SER A 101 20.52 7.15 -15.99
N ARG A 102 20.51 7.16 -14.65
CA ARG A 102 19.66 8.05 -13.87
C ARG A 102 19.95 9.52 -14.15
N GLU A 103 21.21 9.86 -14.36
CA GLU A 103 21.69 11.22 -14.65
C GLU A 103 21.25 11.67 -16.04
N THR A 104 21.29 10.77 -17.03
CA THR A 104 20.80 11.04 -18.38
C THR A 104 19.29 11.22 -18.37
N LEU A 105 18.56 10.36 -17.66
CA LEU A 105 17.11 10.48 -17.49
C LEU A 105 16.73 11.81 -16.82
N ALA A 106 17.46 12.24 -15.78
CA ALA A 106 17.22 13.50 -15.10
C ALA A 106 17.40 14.74 -15.99
N ARG A 107 18.23 14.64 -17.04
CA ARG A 107 18.49 15.71 -18.02
C ARG A 107 17.62 15.62 -19.27
N GLN A 108 16.85 14.55 -19.43
CA GLN A 108 15.92 14.41 -20.54
C GLN A 108 14.82 15.49 -20.41
N ALA A 109 14.55 16.22 -21.50
CA ALA A 109 13.34 17.03 -21.66
C ALA A 109 12.63 16.70 -22.98
N TYR A 110 11.30 16.68 -22.97
CA TYR A 110 10.52 16.67 -24.21
C TYR A 110 10.53 18.07 -24.86
N PRO A 111 10.34 18.17 -26.20
CA PRO A 111 10.28 19.45 -26.87
C PRO A 111 9.26 20.40 -26.24
N GLY A 112 9.69 21.63 -25.95
CA GLY A 112 8.87 22.65 -25.29
C GLY A 112 8.63 22.46 -23.80
N GLY A 113 9.21 21.42 -23.18
CA GLY A 113 9.11 21.15 -21.75
C GLY A 113 10.39 21.46 -20.97
N GLU A 114 10.43 21.01 -19.72
CA GLU A 114 11.59 21.08 -18.84
C GLU A 114 12.08 19.67 -18.47
N SER A 115 13.37 19.53 -18.21
CA SER A 115 13.96 18.33 -17.62
C SER A 115 13.73 18.30 -16.10
N PHE A 116 13.92 17.14 -15.48
CA PHE A 116 13.82 17.03 -14.03
C PHE A 116 14.86 17.90 -13.30
N VAL A 117 16.08 18.04 -13.85
CA VAL A 117 17.10 18.96 -13.32
C VAL A 117 16.64 20.43 -13.40
N GLN A 118 16.00 20.84 -14.50
CA GLN A 118 15.46 22.19 -14.64
C GLN A 118 14.28 22.43 -13.69
N MET A 119 13.38 21.45 -13.55
CA MET A 119 12.32 21.49 -12.56
C MET A 119 12.88 21.64 -11.14
N ALA A 120 13.89 20.86 -10.77
CA ALA A 120 14.54 20.95 -9.47
C ALA A 120 15.15 22.33 -9.22
N ALA A 121 15.84 22.90 -10.21
CA ALA A 121 16.40 24.26 -10.13
C ALA A 121 15.32 25.34 -9.91
N ARG A 122 14.10 25.13 -10.41
CA ARG A 122 12.94 26.00 -10.17
C ARG A 122 12.30 25.80 -8.80
N VAL A 123 12.18 24.55 -8.35
CA VAL A 123 11.47 24.16 -7.11
C VAL A 123 12.29 24.46 -5.87
N LEU A 124 13.60 24.18 -5.87
CA LEU A 124 14.43 24.25 -4.66
C LEU A 124 14.48 25.65 -4.02
N PRO A 125 14.64 26.75 -4.78
CA PRO A 125 14.54 28.09 -4.22
C PRO A 125 13.18 28.34 -3.55
N ALA A 126 12.09 27.84 -4.13
CA ALA A 126 10.75 28.01 -3.56
C ALA A 126 10.59 27.33 -2.20
N LEU A 127 11.24 26.19 -1.99
CA LEU A 127 11.27 25.48 -0.72
C LEU A 127 12.22 26.14 0.29
N ALA A 128 13.34 26.69 -0.18
CA ALA A 128 14.31 27.39 0.66
C ALA A 128 13.75 28.71 1.22
N ASP A 129 12.98 29.44 0.42
CA ASP A 129 12.37 30.74 0.77
C ASP A 129 11.21 30.61 1.80
N LEU A 130 10.81 29.39 2.17
CA LEU A 130 9.71 29.19 3.11
C LEU A 130 10.09 29.65 4.52
N PRO A 131 9.16 30.27 5.28
CA PRO A 131 9.45 30.73 6.63
C PRO A 131 9.76 29.56 7.57
N GLU A 132 10.32 29.85 8.74
CA GLU A 132 10.36 28.88 9.84
C GLU A 132 8.93 28.55 10.33
N GLY A 133 8.79 27.36 10.88
CA GLY A 133 7.56 26.67 11.28
C GLY A 133 7.38 25.36 10.50
N PRO A 134 6.56 24.41 10.99
CA PRO A 134 6.09 23.34 10.13
C PRO A 134 5.24 23.93 9.00
N VAL A 135 5.83 24.05 7.82
CA VAL A 135 5.13 24.52 6.61
C VAL A 135 4.74 23.30 5.79
N ALA A 136 3.45 23.15 5.54
CA ALA A 136 2.97 22.15 4.60
C ALA A 136 3.11 22.66 3.16
N VAL A 137 3.62 21.79 2.29
CA VAL A 137 3.75 22.05 0.86
C VAL A 137 2.97 20.98 0.11
N VAL A 138 1.82 21.33 -0.44
CA VAL A 138 1.03 20.41 -1.29
C VAL A 138 1.41 20.62 -2.75
N ALA A 139 2.09 19.63 -3.32
CA ALA A 139 2.63 19.69 -4.66
C ALA A 139 2.62 18.30 -5.33
N HIS A 140 3.64 17.99 -6.12
CA HIS A 140 3.66 16.82 -7.00
C HIS A 140 4.81 15.88 -6.68
N ALA A 141 4.84 14.70 -7.33
CA ALA A 141 5.91 13.73 -7.11
C ALA A 141 7.28 14.32 -7.49
N GLY A 142 7.37 15.06 -8.60
CA GLY A 142 8.63 15.70 -9.01
C GLY A 142 9.14 16.70 -7.97
N THR A 143 8.26 17.47 -7.33
CA THR A 143 8.61 18.43 -6.28
C THR A 143 9.24 17.73 -5.07
N VAL A 144 8.62 16.65 -4.61
CA VAL A 144 9.12 15.85 -3.48
C VAL A 144 10.46 15.20 -3.83
N ARG A 145 10.59 14.63 -5.03
CA ARG A 145 11.83 14.02 -5.51
C ARG A 145 12.97 15.03 -5.63
N ALA A 146 12.70 16.23 -6.12
CA ALA A 146 13.71 17.30 -6.21
C ALA A 146 14.25 17.65 -4.81
N ALA A 147 13.35 17.75 -3.83
CA ALA A 147 13.73 18.03 -2.45
C ALA A 147 14.58 16.90 -1.82
N LEU A 148 14.21 15.64 -2.06
CA LEU A 148 14.95 14.47 -1.58
C LEU A 148 16.33 14.36 -2.24
N GLY A 149 16.41 14.56 -3.56
CA GLY A 149 17.68 14.58 -4.27
C GLY A 149 18.61 15.68 -3.77
N HIS A 150 18.06 16.87 -3.47
CA HIS A 150 18.83 17.96 -2.86
C HIS A 150 19.36 17.59 -1.48
N ALA A 151 18.53 16.98 -0.62
CA ALA A 151 18.94 16.52 0.71
C ALA A 151 20.05 15.44 0.65
N LEU A 152 20.08 14.63 -0.41
CA LEU A 152 21.13 13.63 -0.65
C LEU A 152 22.40 14.20 -1.32
N GLY A 153 22.40 15.47 -1.74
CA GLY A 153 23.49 16.04 -2.54
C GLY A 153 23.56 15.53 -3.99
N ASP A 154 22.55 14.78 -4.44
CA ASP A 154 22.43 14.26 -5.80
C ASP A 154 20.98 14.41 -6.29
N ILE A 155 20.74 15.41 -7.14
CA ILE A 155 19.42 15.66 -7.72
C ILE A 155 18.89 14.41 -8.42
N ALA A 156 19.71 13.70 -9.19
CA ALA A 156 19.27 12.55 -9.97
C ALA A 156 18.81 11.40 -9.06
N ALA A 157 19.42 11.22 -7.88
CA ALA A 157 18.98 10.26 -6.87
C ALA A 157 17.53 10.47 -6.43
N GLY A 158 17.00 11.69 -6.53
CA GLY A 158 15.57 11.96 -6.29
C GLY A 158 14.63 11.06 -7.13
N LEU A 159 15.02 10.69 -8.35
CA LEU A 159 14.22 9.85 -9.24
C LEU A 159 14.05 8.40 -8.76
N THR A 160 14.86 7.93 -7.80
CA THR A 160 14.72 6.58 -7.24
C THR A 160 13.64 6.48 -6.17
N PHE A 161 13.06 7.61 -5.74
CA PHE A 161 11.99 7.60 -4.75
C PHE A 161 10.63 7.37 -5.39
N GLU A 162 9.89 6.40 -4.86
CA GLU A 162 8.45 6.35 -5.00
C GLU A 162 7.82 7.42 -4.08
N VAL A 163 6.83 8.13 -4.60
CA VAL A 163 6.08 9.15 -3.86
C VAL A 163 4.60 8.93 -4.15
N ALA A 164 3.87 8.30 -3.25
CA ALA A 164 2.47 7.95 -3.43
C ALA A 164 1.56 9.19 -3.33
N PRO A 165 0.40 9.21 -4.00
CA PRO A 165 -0.60 10.24 -3.74
C PRO A 165 -1.01 10.26 -2.25
N LEU A 166 -1.32 11.43 -1.70
CA LEU A 166 -1.62 11.60 -0.26
C LEU A 166 -0.52 11.06 0.68
N SER A 167 0.73 11.08 0.24
CA SER A 167 1.88 10.75 1.10
C SER A 167 2.54 12.00 1.69
N LEU A 168 3.00 11.89 2.93
CA LEU A 168 3.83 12.86 3.63
C LEU A 168 5.32 12.47 3.58
N THR A 169 6.15 13.40 3.15
CA THR A 169 7.61 13.38 3.29
C THR A 169 8.02 14.54 4.18
N ARG A 170 8.83 14.26 5.21
CA ARG A 170 9.29 15.24 6.21
C ARG A 170 10.77 15.47 6.02
N LEU A 171 11.14 16.74 5.84
CA LEU A 171 12.53 17.19 5.82
C LEU A 171 12.76 18.16 6.97
N ARG A 172 13.94 18.15 7.56
CA ARG A 172 14.33 19.12 8.59
C ARG A 172 15.46 20.00 8.10
N ARG A 173 15.29 21.30 8.20
CA ARG A 173 16.29 22.30 7.80
C ARG A 173 17.31 22.53 8.90
N HIS A 174 18.58 22.62 8.53
CA HIS A 174 19.68 23.04 9.41
C HIS A 174 20.67 23.90 8.61
N ALA A 175 21.62 24.53 9.31
CA ALA A 175 22.57 25.47 8.69
C ALA A 175 23.41 24.85 7.54
N GLY A 176 23.54 23.52 7.50
CA GLY A 176 24.32 22.79 6.50
C GLY A 176 23.50 22.11 5.39
N GLY A 177 22.18 22.29 5.36
CA GLY A 177 21.31 21.63 4.37
C GLY A 177 20.04 21.06 4.99
N TRP A 178 19.51 20.00 4.39
CA TRP A 178 18.27 19.35 4.80
C TRP A 178 18.55 17.90 5.20
N SER A 179 17.99 17.45 6.32
CA SER A 179 17.94 16.03 6.67
C SER A 179 16.58 15.42 6.32
N ILE A 180 16.60 14.15 5.93
CA ILE A 180 15.40 13.39 5.60
C ILE A 180 14.90 12.74 6.89
N VAL A 181 13.76 13.20 7.41
CA VAL A 181 13.16 12.68 8.65
C VAL A 181 12.28 11.47 8.33
N GLN A 182 11.49 11.55 7.26
CA GLN A 182 10.57 10.51 6.84
C GLN A 182 10.27 10.67 5.35
N THR A 183 10.11 9.57 4.63
CA THR A 183 9.70 9.58 3.23
C THR A 183 8.41 8.81 3.04
N ASN A 184 7.56 9.30 2.12
CA ASN A 184 6.45 8.56 1.55
C ASN A 184 5.48 7.91 2.57
N ARG A 185 5.22 8.56 3.71
CA ARG A 185 4.25 8.08 4.70
C ARG A 185 2.84 8.32 4.16
N ALA A 186 2.14 7.27 3.76
CA ALA A 186 0.73 7.40 3.39
C ALA A 186 -0.12 7.81 4.61
N GLY A 187 -1.15 8.62 4.39
CA GLY A 187 -2.28 8.68 5.31
C GLY A 187 -3.04 7.37 5.16
N ASP A 188 -2.74 6.38 5.99
CA ASP A 188 -3.24 5.03 5.78
C ASP A 188 -4.78 4.97 5.86
N GLU A 189 -5.39 4.51 4.77
CA GLU A 189 -6.33 3.42 4.90
C GLU A 189 -5.62 2.17 4.41
N PHE A 190 -5.28 1.30 5.36
CA PHE A 190 -4.73 -0.01 5.10
C PHE A 190 -5.85 -0.91 4.54
N CYS A 191 -6.24 -0.66 3.30
CA CYS A 191 -7.12 -1.52 2.53
C CYS A 191 -6.28 -2.16 1.42
N CYS A 192 -6.21 -3.50 1.42
CA CYS A 192 -5.59 -4.37 0.41
C CYS A 192 -5.89 -3.98 -1.06
N ARG A 193 -5.26 -2.94 -1.62
CA ARG A 193 -5.54 -2.47 -2.99
C ARG A 193 -4.32 -2.27 -3.90
N THR A 194 -3.09 -2.54 -3.48
CA THR A 194 -1.94 -2.48 -4.40
C THR A 194 -1.65 -3.83 -5.04
N PHE A 195 -2.61 -4.28 -5.84
CA PHE A 195 -2.40 -5.27 -6.89
C PHE A 195 -2.76 -4.59 -8.21
N ARG A 196 -1.80 -4.46 -9.13
CA ARG A 196 -2.02 -3.86 -10.45
C ARG A 196 -1.63 -4.85 -11.54
N ARG A 197 -2.48 -5.02 -12.55
CA ARG A 197 -2.05 -5.62 -13.82
C ARG A 197 -1.04 -4.71 -14.48
N VAL A 198 0.07 -5.31 -14.87
CA VAL A 198 1.09 -4.70 -15.72
C VAL A 198 0.79 -5.14 -17.15
N ALA A 199 0.98 -4.26 -18.13
CA ALA A 199 0.89 -4.66 -19.53
C ALA A 199 1.93 -5.76 -19.80
N ALA A 200 1.50 -6.88 -20.40
CA ALA A 200 2.42 -7.97 -20.75
C ALA A 200 3.46 -7.45 -21.74
N ARG A 201 4.73 -7.39 -21.33
CA ARG A 201 5.83 -7.06 -22.24
C ARG A 201 6.04 -8.27 -23.17
N PRO A 202 6.00 -8.10 -24.50
CA PRO A 202 6.30 -9.21 -25.40
C PRO A 202 7.72 -9.71 -25.15
N PRO A 203 7.97 -11.03 -25.24
CA PRO A 203 9.32 -11.56 -25.11
C PRO A 203 10.23 -10.91 -26.15
N ARG A 204 11.41 -10.47 -25.73
CA ARG A 204 12.44 -9.93 -26.61
C ARG A 204 12.74 -10.97 -27.67
N SER A 205 12.42 -10.68 -28.93
CA SER A 205 12.97 -11.42 -30.06
C SER A 205 14.48 -11.21 -30.05
N GLY A 206 15.22 -12.22 -29.58
CA GLY A 206 16.67 -12.26 -29.72
C GLY A 206 17.01 -12.17 -31.20
N GLY A 207 17.75 -11.13 -31.58
CA GLY A 207 18.28 -11.00 -32.93
C GLY A 207 19.20 -12.17 -33.23
N ALA A 208 18.80 -13.02 -34.16
CA ALA A 208 19.66 -14.04 -34.74
C ALA A 208 20.66 -13.36 -35.68
N ALA A 209 21.95 -13.47 -35.36
CA ALA A 209 23.03 -13.19 -36.28
C ALA A 209 23.28 -14.44 -37.15
N GLY A 210 23.24 -14.26 -38.47
CA GLY A 210 24.20 -14.83 -39.43
C GLY A 210 24.27 -16.34 -39.67
N ALA A 211 23.64 -16.76 -40.77
CA ALA A 211 24.15 -17.65 -41.84
C ALA A 211 24.68 -19.08 -41.53
N GLY A 212 24.09 -20.07 -42.21
CA GLY A 212 24.66 -21.41 -42.36
C GLY A 212 23.73 -22.44 -43.01
N ASP A 213 23.62 -22.39 -44.34
CA ASP A 213 23.54 -23.50 -45.31
C ASP A 213 22.40 -24.56 -45.30
N ALA A 214 22.27 -25.19 -46.47
CA ALA A 214 21.15 -25.82 -47.17
C ALA A 214 20.47 -27.09 -46.60
N GLY A 215 19.20 -27.28 -46.98
CA GLY A 215 18.48 -28.57 -46.95
C GLY A 215 16.98 -28.47 -47.23
N LEU A 216 16.53 -28.96 -48.39
CA LEU A 216 15.12 -29.03 -48.88
C LEU A 216 14.28 -30.18 -48.20
N PRO A 217 12.96 -30.31 -48.45
CA PRO A 217 11.90 -30.40 -47.42
C PRO A 217 11.32 -31.81 -47.14
N GLY A 218 10.56 -31.94 -46.04
CA GLY A 218 9.73 -33.12 -45.70
C GLY A 218 8.53 -32.78 -44.79
N PRO A 219 7.49 -33.64 -44.72
CA PRO A 219 6.08 -33.24 -44.74
C PRO A 219 5.47 -32.86 -43.38
N GLY A 220 4.32 -32.17 -43.48
CA GLY A 220 3.68 -31.43 -42.41
C GLY A 220 3.35 -32.20 -41.14
N ARG A 221 3.55 -31.50 -40.02
CA ARG A 221 2.75 -31.70 -38.80
C ARG A 221 1.74 -30.58 -38.72
N ALA A 222 0.47 -30.95 -38.62
CA ALA A 222 -0.63 -30.07 -38.31
C ALA A 222 -0.25 -29.20 -37.10
N ARG A 223 -0.24 -27.88 -37.28
CA ARG A 223 -0.18 -26.94 -36.17
C ARG A 223 -1.50 -27.06 -35.41
N ASP A 224 -1.43 -27.55 -34.18
CA ASP A 224 -2.50 -27.45 -33.21
C ASP A 224 -2.93 -25.98 -33.08
N PRO A 225 -4.23 -25.63 -33.29
CA PRO A 225 -4.71 -24.26 -33.16
C PRO A 225 -4.65 -23.69 -31.73
N ARG A 226 -4.23 -24.47 -30.72
CA ARG A 226 -4.21 -24.05 -29.30
C ARG A 226 -2.87 -23.61 -28.74
N ALA A 227 -1.84 -23.44 -29.57
CA ALA A 227 -0.52 -22.96 -29.14
C ALA A 227 -0.30 -21.48 -29.50
N ARG A 228 -1.06 -20.57 -28.88
CA ARG A 228 -0.68 -19.16 -28.73
C ARG A 228 -1.08 -18.69 -27.33
N GLY A 229 -0.43 -19.26 -26.32
CA GLY A 229 -0.61 -18.85 -24.92
C GLY A 229 0.34 -17.73 -24.55
N GLY A 230 -0.16 -16.53 -24.23
CA GLY A 230 0.62 -15.47 -23.61
C GLY A 230 1.25 -15.92 -22.28
N ALA A 231 2.45 -15.43 -21.95
CA ALA A 231 3.12 -15.82 -20.71
C ALA A 231 2.45 -15.17 -19.49
N LEU A 232 2.13 -15.96 -18.46
CA LEU A 232 1.84 -15.47 -17.11
C LEU A 232 3.12 -14.91 -16.49
N ALA A 233 3.06 -13.70 -15.93
CA ALA A 233 4.19 -13.08 -15.24
C ALA A 233 3.75 -12.50 -13.89
N LEU A 234 4.47 -12.82 -12.83
CA LEU A 234 4.27 -12.24 -11.50
C LEU A 234 5.55 -11.48 -11.13
N THR A 235 5.39 -10.21 -10.74
CA THR A 235 6.48 -9.36 -10.22
C THR A 235 6.12 -8.84 -8.84
N GLY A 236 7.10 -8.26 -8.14
CA GLY A 236 6.91 -7.75 -6.78
C GLY A 236 7.19 -8.82 -5.72
N ASP A 237 6.43 -8.78 -4.63
CA ASP A 237 6.58 -9.68 -3.50
C ASP A 237 6.11 -11.10 -3.84
N PRO A 238 6.76 -12.15 -3.29
CA PRO A 238 6.40 -13.54 -3.55
C PRO A 238 5.17 -14.00 -2.74
N VAL A 239 4.06 -13.27 -2.89
CA VAL A 239 2.80 -13.50 -2.16
C VAL A 239 2.17 -14.83 -2.56
N LEU A 240 2.07 -15.09 -3.87
CA LEU A 240 1.45 -16.27 -4.45
C LEU A 240 2.44 -16.97 -5.39
N PRO A 241 2.53 -18.31 -5.38
CA PRO A 241 3.25 -19.03 -6.41
C PRO A 241 2.49 -18.98 -7.73
N GLU A 242 3.22 -18.93 -8.85
CA GLU A 242 2.63 -18.86 -10.20
C GLU A 242 1.63 -19.98 -10.47
N ALA A 243 1.93 -21.20 -10.01
CA ALA A 243 1.06 -22.37 -10.17
C ALA A 243 -0.35 -22.14 -9.57
N LEU A 244 -0.42 -21.42 -8.45
CA LEU A 244 -1.67 -21.14 -7.76
C LEU A 244 -2.47 -20.06 -8.47
N VAL A 245 -1.80 -19.05 -9.04
CA VAL A 245 -2.44 -18.07 -9.93
C VAL A 245 -2.99 -18.73 -11.19
N ARG A 246 -2.25 -19.67 -11.79
CA ARG A 246 -2.76 -20.45 -12.93
C ARG A 246 -3.99 -21.26 -12.55
N ALA A 247 -3.96 -21.94 -11.41
CA ALA A 247 -5.09 -22.72 -10.92
C ALA A 247 -6.33 -21.83 -10.67
N LEU A 248 -6.13 -20.62 -10.11
CA LEU A 248 -7.19 -19.64 -9.92
C LEU A 248 -7.80 -19.22 -11.27
N LEU A 249 -6.98 -18.79 -12.22
CA LEU A 249 -7.43 -18.32 -13.55
C LEU A 249 -8.22 -19.41 -14.28
N GLN A 250 -7.71 -20.65 -14.28
CA GLN A 250 -8.40 -21.81 -14.84
C GLN A 250 -9.75 -22.03 -14.15
N ARG A 251 -9.79 -21.94 -12.81
CA ARG A 251 -11.01 -22.18 -12.02
C ARG A 251 -12.09 -21.15 -12.32
N ILE A 252 -11.72 -19.89 -12.55
CA ILE A 252 -12.64 -18.80 -12.86
C ILE A 252 -12.91 -18.65 -14.37
N GLY A 253 -12.49 -19.63 -15.19
CA GLY A 253 -12.76 -19.65 -16.63
C GLY A 253 -12.03 -18.54 -17.39
N ARG A 254 -10.77 -18.28 -17.04
CA ARG A 254 -9.89 -17.31 -17.69
C ARG A 254 -8.63 -17.99 -18.16
N ASP A 255 -8.11 -17.53 -19.29
CA ASP A 255 -6.83 -17.99 -19.80
C ASP A 255 -5.72 -17.63 -18.80
N ALA A 256 -4.74 -18.51 -18.66
CA ALA A 256 -3.59 -18.33 -17.77
C ALA A 256 -2.58 -17.34 -18.36
N GLU A 257 -3.07 -16.17 -18.77
CA GLU A 257 -2.33 -15.11 -19.45
C GLU A 257 -2.50 -13.79 -18.71
N GLY A 258 -1.40 -13.09 -18.46
CA GLY A 258 -1.41 -11.77 -17.83
C GLY A 258 -0.14 -11.50 -17.02
N ALA A 259 0.10 -10.23 -16.73
CA ALA A 259 1.19 -9.83 -15.85
C ALA A 259 0.64 -9.05 -14.66
N TRP A 260 1.06 -9.41 -13.45
CA TRP A 260 0.62 -8.77 -12.20
C TRP A 260 1.83 -8.36 -11.37
N ASP A 261 1.83 -7.12 -10.87
CA ASP A 261 2.76 -6.67 -9.83
C ASP A 261 2.05 -6.77 -8.48
N LEU A 262 2.49 -7.71 -7.65
CA LEU A 262 1.91 -7.98 -6.34
C LEU A 262 2.79 -7.33 -5.26
N ARG A 263 2.25 -6.38 -4.50
CA ARG A 263 2.98 -5.73 -3.39
C ARG A 263 2.23 -5.92 -2.08
N ALA A 264 2.85 -6.64 -1.16
CA ALA A 264 2.26 -6.98 0.12
C ALA A 264 2.50 -5.86 1.13
N SER A 265 1.42 -5.39 1.75
CA SER A 265 1.52 -4.38 2.82
C SER A 265 1.99 -4.97 4.15
N PHE A 266 1.93 -6.30 4.32
CA PHE A 266 2.46 -7.05 5.45
C PHE A 266 3.35 -8.22 4.98
N PRO A 267 4.28 -8.71 5.82
CA PRO A 267 5.04 -9.93 5.57
C PRO A 267 4.17 -11.09 5.10
N VAL A 268 4.55 -11.70 3.98
CA VAL A 268 3.90 -12.90 3.44
C VAL A 268 4.04 -14.04 4.45
N GLY A 269 2.93 -14.69 4.80
CA GLY A 269 2.90 -15.72 5.85
C GLY A 269 2.84 -15.17 7.28
N GLY A 270 2.65 -13.86 7.46
CA GLY A 270 2.50 -13.25 8.79
C GLY A 270 1.15 -13.53 9.47
N GLY A 271 0.18 -14.14 8.77
CA GLY A 271 -1.18 -14.34 9.29
C GLY A 271 -2.12 -13.14 9.11
N ALA A 272 -1.85 -12.27 8.14
CA ALA A 272 -2.60 -11.05 7.85
C ALA A 272 -3.46 -11.11 6.55
N GLY A 273 -3.78 -12.32 6.06
CA GLY A 273 -4.68 -12.52 4.91
C GLY A 273 -4.13 -12.12 3.53
N MET A 274 -2.81 -11.91 3.40
CA MET A 274 -2.20 -11.41 2.16
C MET A 274 -2.42 -12.31 0.93
N SER A 275 -2.50 -13.63 1.11
CA SER A 275 -2.70 -14.57 0.00
C SER A 275 -4.12 -14.47 -0.57
N THR A 276 -5.14 -14.53 0.30
CA THR A 276 -6.54 -14.32 -0.09
C THR A 276 -6.73 -12.93 -0.73
N ALA A 277 -6.11 -11.88 -0.18
CA ALA A 277 -6.18 -10.55 -0.76
C ALA A 277 -5.64 -10.50 -2.21
N ALA A 278 -4.51 -11.17 -2.46
CA ALA A 278 -3.92 -11.26 -3.80
C ALA A 278 -4.82 -12.04 -4.76
N LEU A 279 -5.40 -13.17 -4.32
CA LEU A 279 -6.34 -13.95 -5.14
C LEU A 279 -7.59 -13.17 -5.52
N VAL A 280 -8.21 -12.51 -4.54
CA VAL A 280 -9.40 -11.68 -4.75
C VAL A 280 -9.10 -10.54 -5.72
N ALA A 281 -7.94 -9.90 -5.61
CA ALA A 281 -7.56 -8.83 -6.52
C ALA A 281 -7.33 -9.31 -7.96
N ILE A 282 -6.58 -10.40 -8.13
CA ILE A 282 -6.35 -11.01 -9.45
C ILE A 282 -7.69 -11.40 -10.09
N ALA A 283 -8.57 -12.06 -9.34
CA ALA A 283 -9.84 -12.54 -9.87
C ALA A 283 -10.81 -11.38 -10.23
N ARG A 284 -10.87 -10.33 -9.40
CA ARG A 284 -11.64 -9.11 -9.70
C ARG A 284 -11.13 -8.42 -10.97
N GLU A 285 -9.81 -8.31 -11.12
CA GLU A 285 -9.19 -7.71 -12.30
C GLU A 285 -9.36 -8.56 -13.57
N ALA A 286 -9.43 -9.88 -13.42
CA ALA A 286 -9.81 -10.80 -14.48
C ALA A 286 -11.33 -10.74 -14.82
N GLY A 287 -12.09 -9.86 -14.16
CA GLY A 287 -13.50 -9.61 -14.46
C GLY A 287 -14.43 -10.68 -13.93
N VAL A 288 -14.13 -11.27 -12.76
CA VAL A 288 -14.97 -12.26 -12.08
C VAL A 288 -15.36 -11.72 -10.70
N PRO A 289 -16.57 -11.14 -10.56
CA PRO A 289 -17.00 -10.57 -9.28
C PRO A 289 -17.67 -11.59 -8.34
N GLU A 290 -18.15 -12.71 -8.87
CA GLU A 290 -18.91 -13.74 -8.13
C GLU A 290 -18.13 -15.05 -8.02
N GLY A 291 -18.46 -15.89 -7.04
CA GLY A 291 -17.82 -17.20 -6.84
C GLY A 291 -16.38 -17.13 -6.33
N LEU A 292 -15.94 -15.96 -5.85
CA LEU A 292 -14.56 -15.72 -5.43
C LEU A 292 -14.16 -16.54 -4.21
N ALA A 293 -15.08 -16.77 -3.28
CA ALA A 293 -14.81 -17.54 -2.09
C ALA A 293 -14.56 -19.01 -2.43
N GLU A 294 -15.41 -19.61 -3.27
CA GLU A 294 -15.22 -20.99 -3.75
C GLU A 294 -13.96 -21.13 -4.60
N ALA A 295 -13.64 -20.12 -5.42
CA ALA A 295 -12.44 -20.11 -6.23
C ALA A 295 -11.17 -20.05 -5.36
N CYS A 296 -11.13 -19.18 -4.35
CA CYS A 296 -10.01 -19.08 -3.42
C CYS A 296 -9.86 -20.37 -2.60
N LEU A 297 -10.96 -20.93 -2.09
CA LEU A 297 -10.96 -22.19 -1.36
C LEU A 297 -10.41 -23.35 -2.22
N ALA A 298 -10.80 -23.42 -3.49
CA ALA A 298 -10.36 -24.50 -4.37
C ALA A 298 -8.84 -24.50 -4.62
N VAL A 299 -8.17 -23.36 -4.50
CA VAL A 299 -6.73 -23.22 -4.80
C VAL A 299 -5.85 -23.20 -3.56
N GLU A 300 -6.34 -22.67 -2.43
CA GLU A 300 -5.58 -22.57 -1.17
C GLU A 300 -6.06 -23.52 -0.07
N GLY A 301 -7.25 -24.12 -0.21
CA GLY A 301 -7.85 -24.99 0.82
C GLY A 301 -8.41 -24.24 2.05
N ALA A 302 -8.11 -22.95 2.17
CA ALA A 302 -8.74 -22.03 3.10
C ALA A 302 -8.77 -20.62 2.50
N THR A 303 -9.70 -19.78 2.94
CA THR A 303 -9.80 -18.39 2.48
C THR A 303 -10.37 -17.49 3.56
N ASP A 304 -9.98 -16.23 3.58
CA ASP A 304 -10.54 -15.17 4.42
C ASP A 304 -11.76 -14.51 3.75
N PRO A 305 -12.69 -13.87 4.49
CA PRO A 305 -13.92 -13.32 3.93
C PRO A 305 -13.71 -12.02 3.11
N LEU A 306 -12.50 -11.69 2.66
CA LEU A 306 -12.11 -10.39 2.06
C LEU A 306 -12.84 -10.05 0.76
N MET A 307 -13.50 -11.02 0.14
CA MET A 307 -14.35 -10.80 -1.03
C MET A 307 -15.71 -10.18 -0.68
N LEU A 308 -16.15 -10.29 0.58
CA LEU A 308 -17.45 -9.84 1.04
C LEU A 308 -17.51 -8.31 1.20
N PRO A 309 -18.69 -7.69 1.11
CA PRO A 309 -18.87 -6.26 1.35
C PRO A 309 -18.57 -5.82 2.79
N ALA A 310 -18.82 -6.71 3.76
CA ALA A 310 -18.63 -6.46 5.19
C ALA A 310 -17.94 -7.67 5.85
N PRO A 311 -16.64 -7.88 5.56
CA PRO A 311 -15.91 -9.08 5.98
C PRO A 311 -15.73 -9.19 7.51
N ASP A 312 -15.85 -8.06 8.22
CA ASP A 312 -15.71 -7.92 9.67
C ASP A 312 -17.02 -8.14 10.43
N ALA A 313 -18.15 -8.30 9.73
CA ALA A 313 -19.48 -8.47 10.31
C ALA A 313 -20.05 -9.88 10.08
N VAL A 314 -19.19 -10.89 9.92
CA VAL A 314 -19.59 -12.27 9.68
C VAL A 314 -18.82 -13.27 10.54
N LEU A 315 -19.52 -14.30 11.01
CA LEU A 315 -18.89 -15.53 11.45
C LEU A 315 -18.59 -16.37 10.21
N TRP A 316 -17.31 -16.48 9.88
CA TRP A 316 -16.83 -17.09 8.65
C TRP A 316 -16.34 -18.52 8.88
N ALA A 317 -16.60 -19.43 7.92
CA ALA A 317 -16.01 -20.77 7.89
C ALA A 317 -14.92 -20.87 6.81
N PRO A 318 -13.62 -20.68 7.17
CA PRO A 318 -12.55 -20.53 6.18
C PRO A 318 -12.34 -21.74 5.26
N ARG A 319 -12.67 -22.95 5.74
CA ARG A 319 -12.52 -24.23 5.01
C ARG A 319 -13.75 -24.61 4.20
N GLN A 320 -14.84 -23.84 4.33
CA GLN A 320 -16.09 -24.06 3.62
C GLN A 320 -16.46 -22.88 2.73
N ALA A 321 -15.69 -21.78 2.78
CA ALA A 321 -15.92 -20.56 2.02
C ALA A 321 -17.35 -20.01 2.13
N ARG A 322 -17.94 -20.09 3.32
CA ARG A 322 -19.31 -19.61 3.56
C ARG A 322 -19.44 -18.85 4.87
N VAL A 323 -20.39 -17.92 4.87
CA VAL A 323 -20.87 -17.25 6.07
C VAL A 323 -21.72 -18.24 6.86
N LEU A 324 -21.38 -18.45 8.13
CA LEU A 324 -22.20 -19.22 9.06
C LEU A 324 -23.31 -18.36 9.66
N GLU A 325 -22.99 -17.11 9.99
CA GLU A 325 -23.89 -16.17 10.64
C GLU A 325 -23.41 -14.73 10.40
N ASN A 326 -24.31 -13.75 10.34
CA ASN A 326 -23.95 -12.34 10.42
C ASN A 326 -23.83 -11.93 11.89
N VAL A 327 -22.75 -11.25 12.26
CA VAL A 327 -22.50 -10.81 13.63
C VAL A 327 -22.26 -9.30 13.67
N ALA A 328 -22.30 -8.72 14.86
CA ALA A 328 -21.91 -7.33 15.03
C ALA A 328 -20.44 -7.13 14.59
N PRO A 329 -20.12 -6.06 13.86
CA PRO A 329 -18.74 -5.72 13.55
C PRO A 329 -17.97 -5.39 14.84
N PRO A 330 -16.64 -5.51 14.84
CA PRO A 330 -15.84 -5.09 15.98
C PRO A 330 -16.06 -3.61 16.31
N PRO A 331 -16.08 -3.23 17.60
CA PRO A 331 -16.15 -1.83 18.00
C PRO A 331 -14.91 -1.08 17.53
N ARG A 332 -15.06 0.25 17.37
CA ARG A 332 -13.95 1.12 16.96
C ARG A 332 -12.80 1.05 17.96
N ALA A 333 -11.60 0.74 17.48
CA ALA A 333 -10.38 0.60 18.27
C ALA A 333 -9.16 1.06 17.48
N GLU A 334 -8.09 1.42 18.20
CA GLU A 334 -6.74 1.54 17.65
C GLU A 334 -5.99 0.23 17.88
N VAL A 335 -5.34 -0.28 16.84
CA VAL A 335 -4.58 -1.52 16.86
C VAL A 335 -3.12 -1.21 16.61
N VAL A 336 -2.28 -1.55 17.58
CA VAL A 336 -0.84 -1.46 17.46
C VAL A 336 -0.27 -2.87 17.37
N GLY A 337 0.26 -3.23 16.21
CA GLY A 337 0.63 -4.61 15.90
C GLY A 337 2.05 -4.77 15.41
N GLY A 338 2.46 -6.02 15.25
CA GLY A 338 3.75 -6.43 14.73
C GLY A 338 3.82 -7.95 14.54
N PHE A 339 5.01 -8.46 14.32
CA PHE A 339 5.26 -9.88 14.08
C PHE A 339 6.26 -10.43 15.10
N PHE A 340 5.87 -11.50 15.80
CA PHE A 340 6.72 -12.21 16.74
C PHE A 340 7.12 -13.57 16.16
N GLY A 341 8.42 -13.74 15.88
CA GLY A 341 8.96 -14.91 15.21
C GLY A 341 8.81 -14.91 13.68
N PRO A 342 9.30 -15.97 13.00
CA PRO A 342 9.28 -16.05 11.55
C PRO A 342 7.85 -16.17 10.99
N PRO A 343 7.62 -15.78 9.73
CA PRO A 343 6.33 -16.03 9.06
C PRO A 343 5.99 -17.52 9.00
N LEU A 344 4.74 -17.86 9.30
CA LEU A 344 4.21 -19.23 9.30
C LEU A 344 2.97 -19.26 8.41
N ARG A 345 3.11 -19.85 7.22
CA ARG A 345 1.97 -20.04 6.31
C ARG A 345 0.96 -20.99 6.92
N THR A 346 -0.31 -20.69 6.71
CA THR A 346 -1.42 -21.55 7.08
C THR A 346 -1.36 -22.85 6.29
N ASP A 347 -1.34 -23.98 6.99
CA ASP A 347 -1.62 -25.27 6.38
C ASP A 347 -3.15 -25.45 6.31
N PRO A 348 -3.77 -25.62 5.12
CA PRO A 348 -5.21 -25.81 5.02
C PRO A 348 -5.69 -27.14 5.62
N ALA A 349 -4.82 -28.15 5.73
CA ALA A 349 -5.14 -29.42 6.36
C ALA A 349 -5.09 -29.37 7.89
N ASP A 350 -4.50 -28.32 8.45
CA ASP A 350 -4.48 -28.10 9.89
C ASP A 350 -5.87 -27.68 10.37
N LEU A 351 -6.38 -28.45 11.33
CA LEU A 351 -7.65 -28.27 12.02
C LEU A 351 -7.47 -28.10 13.54
N ALA A 352 -6.22 -28.04 14.03
CA ALA A 352 -5.91 -27.87 15.45
C ALA A 352 -6.07 -26.40 15.86
N PHE A 353 -7.32 -26.00 16.09
CA PHE A 353 -7.68 -24.67 16.59
C PHE A 353 -8.32 -24.77 17.97
N PRO A 354 -8.15 -23.76 18.83
CA PRO A 354 -8.88 -23.71 20.09
C PRO A 354 -10.38 -23.63 19.84
N ASP A 355 -11.15 -24.23 20.74
CA ASP A 355 -12.59 -23.99 20.78
C ASP A 355 -12.87 -22.55 21.22
N VAL A 356 -13.74 -21.89 20.47
CA VAL A 356 -14.17 -20.50 20.67
C VAL A 356 -15.69 -20.37 20.69
N ALA A 357 -16.44 -21.47 20.81
CA ALA A 357 -17.90 -21.46 20.75
C ALA A 357 -18.55 -20.55 21.81
N ASP A 358 -17.98 -20.53 23.02
CA ASP A 358 -18.38 -19.64 24.11
C ASP A 358 -18.03 -18.17 23.81
N LEU A 359 -16.87 -17.91 23.22
CA LEU A 359 -16.44 -16.57 22.78
C LEU A 359 -17.36 -16.03 21.67
N VAL A 360 -17.76 -16.88 20.73
CA VAL A 360 -18.74 -16.55 19.69
C VAL A 360 -20.10 -16.24 20.31
N ALA A 361 -20.54 -17.02 21.31
CA ALA A 361 -21.78 -16.74 22.03
C ALA A 361 -21.75 -15.37 22.74
N ALA A 362 -20.61 -15.02 23.35
CA ALA A 362 -20.42 -13.69 23.93
C ALA A 362 -20.44 -12.57 22.86
N TRP A 363 -19.78 -12.79 21.71
CA TRP A 363 -19.73 -11.80 20.62
C TRP A 363 -21.10 -11.50 20.01
N ARG A 364 -22.03 -12.46 20.00
CA ARG A 364 -23.42 -12.24 19.55
C ARG A 364 -24.14 -11.16 20.37
N GLY A 365 -23.68 -10.88 21.59
CA GLY A 365 -24.18 -9.78 22.42
C GLY A 365 -23.82 -8.38 21.92
N ALA A 366 -23.07 -8.26 20.81
CA ALA A 366 -22.54 -7.00 20.29
C ALA A 366 -21.70 -6.24 21.34
N PRO A 367 -20.59 -6.84 21.79
CA PRO A 367 -19.81 -6.34 22.92
C PRO A 367 -19.27 -4.94 22.67
N GLY A 368 -19.18 -4.15 23.75
CA GLY A 368 -18.42 -2.91 23.74
C GLY A 368 -16.91 -3.17 23.60
N LEU A 369 -16.11 -2.11 23.44
CA LEU A 369 -14.66 -2.25 23.22
C LEU A 369 -13.94 -3.09 24.27
N ALA A 370 -14.21 -2.85 25.55
CA ALA A 370 -13.54 -3.57 26.64
C ALA A 370 -13.87 -5.08 26.62
N GLU A 371 -15.14 -5.41 26.40
CA GLU A 371 -15.60 -6.80 26.30
C GLU A 371 -15.04 -7.49 25.05
N ALA A 372 -15.04 -6.80 23.91
CA ALA A 372 -14.47 -7.30 22.66
C ALA A 372 -12.96 -7.55 22.78
N ALA A 373 -12.22 -6.65 23.42
CA ALA A 373 -10.79 -6.82 23.69
C ALA A 373 -10.52 -7.98 24.68
N GLY A 374 -11.42 -8.19 25.65
CA GLY A 374 -11.39 -9.36 26.54
C GLY A 374 -11.60 -10.68 25.79
N ILE A 375 -12.59 -10.73 24.89
CA ILE A 375 -12.84 -11.88 24.02
C ILE A 375 -11.63 -12.18 23.13
N ALA A 376 -11.06 -11.16 22.50
CA ALA A 376 -9.86 -11.30 21.66
C ALA A 376 -8.66 -11.82 22.45
N SER A 377 -8.45 -11.31 23.67
CA SER A 377 -7.36 -11.73 24.56
C SER A 377 -7.53 -13.18 25.00
N GLU A 378 -8.77 -13.62 25.27
CA GLU A 378 -9.04 -15.00 25.63
C GLU A 378 -8.81 -15.95 24.45
N SER A 379 -9.25 -15.58 23.24
CA SER A 379 -8.93 -16.33 22.02
C SER A 379 -7.41 -16.43 21.81
N ALA A 380 -6.68 -15.34 22.06
CA ALA A 380 -5.22 -15.29 21.95
C ALA A 380 -4.53 -16.21 22.96
N ARG A 381 -4.93 -16.17 24.23
CA ARG A 381 -4.42 -17.07 25.28
C ARG A 381 -4.63 -18.53 24.94
N ARG A 382 -5.85 -18.91 24.52
CA ARG A 382 -6.15 -20.30 24.13
C ARG A 382 -5.30 -20.74 22.94
N CYS A 383 -5.09 -19.85 21.96
CA CYS A 383 -4.22 -20.13 20.84
C CYS A 383 -2.76 -20.32 21.28
N THR A 384 -2.26 -19.49 22.20
CA THR A 384 -0.90 -19.62 22.76
C THR A 384 -0.74 -20.90 23.57
N ALA A 385 -1.73 -21.25 24.39
CA ALA A 385 -1.71 -22.50 25.15
C ALA A 385 -1.67 -23.74 24.25
N LEU A 386 -2.38 -23.71 23.11
CA LEU A 386 -2.43 -24.83 22.16
C LEU A 386 -1.21 -24.88 21.22
N ARG A 387 -0.77 -23.72 20.71
CA ARG A 387 0.15 -23.64 19.56
C ARG A 387 1.47 -22.95 19.85
N GLY A 388 1.62 -22.33 21.02
CA GLY A 388 2.77 -21.53 21.38
C GLY A 388 2.96 -20.27 20.51
N PRO A 389 4.12 -19.62 20.62
CA PRO A 389 5.19 -19.97 21.56
C PRO A 389 4.84 -19.53 23.00
N SER A 390 5.35 -20.20 24.03
CA SER A 390 5.00 -19.92 25.43
C SER A 390 5.63 -18.64 25.99
N ASP A 391 6.67 -18.13 25.31
CA ASP A 391 7.40 -16.90 25.62
C ASP A 391 6.88 -15.69 24.82
N ASP A 392 5.66 -15.77 24.30
CA ASP A 392 5.01 -14.69 23.58
C ASP A 392 4.84 -13.45 24.47
N PRO A 393 5.49 -12.30 24.15
CA PRO A 393 5.50 -11.14 25.03
C PRO A 393 4.20 -10.32 24.95
N THR A 394 3.30 -10.65 24.01
CA THR A 394 2.16 -9.77 23.67
C THR A 394 1.21 -9.55 24.84
N GLU A 395 0.93 -10.58 25.63
CA GLU A 395 0.05 -10.45 26.80
C GLU A 395 0.69 -9.58 27.89
N ALA A 396 2.00 -9.73 28.12
CA ALA A 396 2.74 -8.89 29.06
C ALA A 396 2.78 -7.42 28.60
N LEU A 397 2.97 -7.18 27.30
CA LEU A 397 2.91 -5.85 26.70
C LEU A 397 1.51 -5.23 26.83
N ALA A 398 0.45 -6.04 26.79
CA ALA A 398 -0.93 -5.58 26.98
C ALA A 398 -1.25 -5.20 28.44
N ALA A 399 -0.42 -5.61 29.41
CA ALA A 399 -0.53 -5.14 30.79
C ALA A 399 -0.05 -3.67 30.96
N ALA A 400 0.55 -3.07 29.93
CA ALA A 400 0.90 -1.66 29.92
C ALA A 400 -0.35 -0.77 30.06
N PRO A 401 -0.26 0.42 30.69
CA PRO A 401 -1.40 1.31 30.88
C PRO A 401 -2.09 1.64 29.56
N GLY A 402 -3.41 1.41 29.49
CA GLY A 402 -4.26 1.86 28.39
C GLY A 402 -4.62 0.81 27.33
N ALA A 403 -4.04 -0.39 27.36
CA ALA A 403 -4.42 -1.49 26.46
C ALA A 403 -5.56 -2.34 27.07
N PRO A 404 -6.83 -2.21 26.62
CA PRO A 404 -7.93 -3.08 27.05
C PRO A 404 -7.75 -4.57 26.69
N GLY A 405 -6.82 -4.92 25.80
CA GLY A 405 -6.52 -6.32 25.49
C GLY A 405 -5.50 -6.51 24.35
N HIS A 406 -5.36 -7.75 23.92
CA HIS A 406 -4.48 -8.13 22.82
C HIS A 406 -5.13 -9.16 21.89
N ALA A 407 -4.53 -9.36 20.72
CA ALA A 407 -4.91 -10.37 19.76
C ALA A 407 -3.67 -10.96 19.08
N ARG A 408 -3.85 -12.14 18.47
CA ARG A 408 -2.84 -12.77 17.62
C ARG A 408 -3.51 -13.51 16.47
N ALA A 409 -2.76 -13.74 15.40
CA ALA A 409 -3.19 -14.70 14.40
C ALA A 409 -3.21 -16.11 14.99
N HIS A 410 -4.24 -16.89 14.66
CA HIS A 410 -4.33 -18.32 15.01
C HIS A 410 -3.26 -19.13 14.27
N THR A 411 -2.94 -18.72 13.04
CA THR A 411 -1.83 -19.22 12.23
C THR A 411 -1.01 -18.02 11.76
N GLY A 412 0.28 -17.98 12.10
CA GLY A 412 1.15 -16.86 11.75
C GLY A 412 1.78 -16.16 12.96
N SER A 413 2.66 -15.20 12.64
CA SER A 413 3.43 -14.44 13.62
C SER A 413 2.79 -13.10 14.02
N ALA A 414 1.67 -12.69 13.40
CA ALA A 414 1.03 -11.42 13.73
C ALA A 414 0.55 -11.36 15.19
N ARG A 415 0.81 -10.22 15.82
CA ARG A 415 0.43 -9.83 17.18
C ARG A 415 -0.15 -8.42 17.16
N ALA A 416 -1.06 -8.16 18.09
CA ALA A 416 -1.76 -6.90 18.18
C ALA A 416 -2.08 -6.56 19.63
N LEU A 417 -1.87 -5.30 19.99
CA LEU A 417 -2.39 -4.64 21.17
C LEU A 417 -3.60 -3.81 20.76
N ILE A 418 -4.66 -3.86 21.55
CA ILE A 418 -5.94 -3.20 21.27
C ILE A 418 -6.07 -2.01 22.22
N PHE A 419 -6.37 -0.83 21.67
CA PHE A 419 -6.52 0.43 22.38
C PHE A 419 -7.88 1.07 22.10
N ALA A 420 -8.38 1.84 23.07
CA ALA A 420 -9.43 2.81 22.78
C ALA A 420 -8.89 3.90 21.83
N PRO A 421 -9.73 4.48 20.96
CA PRO A 421 -9.31 5.58 20.10
C PRO A 421 -8.68 6.73 20.91
N GLY A 422 -7.48 7.16 20.51
CA GLY A 422 -6.68 8.18 21.19
C GLY A 422 -5.97 7.73 22.45
N ALA A 423 -6.01 6.44 22.81
CA ALA A 423 -5.42 5.91 24.05
C ALA A 423 -4.06 5.22 23.85
N VAL A 424 -3.52 5.21 22.62
CA VAL A 424 -2.19 4.63 22.33
C VAL A 424 -1.10 5.48 22.99
N PRO A 425 -0.26 4.93 23.88
CA PRO A 425 0.84 5.65 24.51
C PRO A 425 1.89 6.11 23.49
N GLU A 426 2.42 7.32 23.68
CA GLU A 426 3.56 7.81 22.93
C GLU A 426 4.79 6.92 23.19
N GLY A 427 5.51 6.53 22.12
CA GLY A 427 6.70 5.70 22.23
C GLY A 427 6.46 4.18 22.34
N LEU A 428 5.21 3.69 22.27
CA LEU A 428 4.88 2.25 22.43
C LEU A 428 5.67 1.30 21.49
N PHE A 429 6.13 1.77 20.33
CA PHE A 429 6.90 0.92 19.41
C PHE A 429 8.27 0.50 19.98
N GLU A 430 8.89 1.30 20.83
CA GLU A 430 10.19 0.99 21.44
C GLU A 430 10.13 -0.27 22.31
N PRO A 431 9.28 -0.36 23.36
CA PRO A 431 9.18 -1.57 24.17
C PRO A 431 8.68 -2.79 23.39
N MET A 432 7.88 -2.61 22.33
CA MET A 432 7.50 -3.72 21.45
C MET A 432 8.68 -4.26 20.64
N ALA A 433 9.53 -3.37 20.12
CA ALA A 433 10.75 -3.76 19.41
C ALA A 433 11.74 -4.45 20.35
N GLU A 434 11.92 -3.93 21.57
CA GLU A 434 12.76 -4.54 22.61
C GLU A 434 12.27 -5.94 23.00
N ALA A 435 10.95 -6.14 23.02
CA ALA A 435 10.33 -7.45 23.24
C ALA A 435 10.45 -8.41 22.03
N GLY A 436 11.09 -7.99 20.93
CA GLY A 436 11.35 -8.83 19.77
C GLY A 436 10.26 -8.82 18.70
N LEU A 437 9.29 -7.92 18.78
CA LEU A 437 8.34 -7.71 17.69
C LEU A 437 9.00 -6.94 16.54
N THR A 438 8.73 -7.36 15.31
CA THR A 438 9.20 -6.73 14.08
C THR A 438 8.04 -6.24 13.23
N GLY A 439 8.31 -5.42 12.21
CA GLY A 439 7.27 -4.95 11.28
C GLY A 439 6.12 -4.21 11.99
N LEU A 440 6.48 -3.37 12.96
CA LEU A 440 5.53 -2.65 13.80
C LEU A 440 4.62 -1.73 12.96
N CYS A 441 3.33 -1.74 13.29
CA CYS A 441 2.31 -0.97 12.58
C CYS A 441 1.27 -0.44 13.56
N HIS A 442 0.56 0.61 13.14
CA HIS A 442 -0.56 1.18 13.87
C HIS A 442 -1.68 1.52 12.89
N PHE A 443 -2.88 1.00 13.13
CA PHE A 443 -4.07 1.26 12.32
C PHE A 443 -5.32 1.31 13.19
N THR A 444 -6.44 1.75 12.63
CA THR A 444 -7.75 1.70 13.31
C THR A 444 -8.58 0.55 12.75
N THR A 445 -9.36 -0.10 13.61
CA THR A 445 -10.34 -1.12 13.23
C THR A 445 -11.69 -0.75 13.80
N GLY A 446 -12.77 -1.25 13.20
CA GLY A 446 -14.13 -0.88 13.57
C GLY A 446 -14.43 0.60 13.24
N GLY A 447 -15.65 0.85 12.78
CA GLY A 447 -16.04 2.16 12.26
C GLY A 447 -16.30 2.07 10.77
N ARG A 448 -17.54 1.69 10.43
CA ARG A 448 -18.07 1.99 9.11
C ARG A 448 -18.16 3.51 8.99
N GLY A 449 -17.30 4.05 8.14
CA GLY A 449 -17.39 5.37 7.52
C GLY A 449 -16.87 5.20 6.11
#